data_AF-A0A7W1SQY2-F1
#
_entry.id   AF-A0A7W1SQY2-F1
#
_cell.length_a   1.000
_cell.length_b   1.000
_cell.length_c   1.000
_cell.angle_alpha   90.00
_cell.angle_beta   90.00
_cell.angle_gamma   90.00
#
_symmetry.space_group_name_H-M   'P 1'
#
loop_
_entity.id
_entity.type
_entity.pdbx_description
1 polymer ?
#
loop_
_entity_poly.entity_id
_entity_poly.type
_entity_poly.pdbx_seq_one_letter_code
_entity_poly.pdbx_strand_id
1 'polypeptide(L)' 'MMDTVEALNGKILAITILINEKYPELSKYIEEMPITIPDEVSPEINAQNLKVYYESLDIMLKAYVLEH' A
#
# COMPACT_ATOMS: atom_id res chain seq x y z
N MET A 1 -1.02 1.22 23.21
CA MET A 1 -1.11 1.89 21.90
C MET A 1 0.00 1.30 21.06
N MET A 2 -0.27 0.16 20.44
CA MET A 2 0.64 -0.57 19.56
C MET A 2 0.15 -0.32 18.13
N ASP A 3 0.11 0.95 17.73
CA ASP A 3 -0.73 1.35 16.60
C ASP A 3 0.03 2.32 15.71
N THR A 4 1.02 1.83 14.97
CA THR A 4 1.63 2.67 13.93
C THR A 4 2.05 1.86 12.72
N VAL A 5 2.82 0.78 12.89
CA VAL A 5 3.35 -0.01 11.75
C VAL A 5 2.36 -1.10 11.32
N GLU A 6 1.90 -1.96 12.24
CA GLU A 6 0.95 -3.04 11.93
C GLU A 6 -0.39 -2.52 11.39
N ALA A 7 -0.92 -1.45 11.98
CA ALA A 7 -2.14 -0.82 11.49
C ALA A 7 -1.99 -0.25 10.07
N LEU A 8 -0.82 0.33 9.75
CA LEU A 8 -0.52 0.79 8.38
C LEU A 8 -0.38 -0.39 7.43
N ASN A 9 0.31 -1.47 7.83
CA ASN A 9 0.42 -2.68 7.02
C ASN A 9 -0.95 -3.30 6.72
N GLY A 10 -1.85 -3.37 7.70
CA GLY A 10 -3.21 -3.85 7.48
C GLY A 10 -3.99 -2.99 6.48
N LYS A 11 -3.84 -1.66 6.54
CA LYS A 11 -4.47 -0.73 5.60
C LYS A 11 -3.90 -0.82 4.19
N ILE A 12 -2.57 -0.95 4.08
CA ILE A 12 -1.88 -1.17 2.80
C ILE A 12 -2.36 -2.47 2.17
N LEU A 13 -2.37 -3.57 2.94
CA LEU A 13 -2.82 -4.85 2.42
C LEU A 13 -4.28 -4.78 1.96
N ALA A 14 -5.16 -4.15 2.75
CA ALA A 14 -6.56 -3.99 2.39
C ALA A 14 -6.75 -3.16 1.11
N ILE A 15 -6.03 -2.03 0.96
CA ILE A 15 -6.16 -1.21 -0.26
C ILE A 15 -5.56 -1.93 -1.47
N THR A 16 -4.46 -2.67 -1.32
CA THR A 16 -3.87 -3.48 -2.39
C THR A 16 -4.80 -4.59 -2.85
N ILE A 17 -5.43 -5.32 -1.93
CA ILE A 17 -6.43 -6.34 -2.27
C ILE A 17 -7.62 -5.71 -2.97
N LEU A 18 -8.13 -4.59 -2.44
CA LEU A 18 -9.26 -3.88 -3.03
C LEU A 18 -8.92 -3.38 -4.44
N ILE A 19 -7.72 -2.87 -4.67
CA ILE A 19 -7.22 -2.49 -6.00
C ILE A 19 -7.13 -3.74 -6.90
N ASN A 20 -6.63 -4.87 -6.41
CA ASN A 20 -6.56 -6.11 -7.19
C ASN A 20 -7.94 -6.63 -7.61
N GLU A 21 -8.93 -6.58 -6.72
CA GLU A 21 -10.28 -7.07 -7.01
C GLU A 21 -11.12 -6.08 -7.84
N LYS A 22 -11.04 -4.78 -7.54
CA LYS A 22 -11.88 -3.74 -8.16
C LYS A 22 -11.23 -3.09 -9.38
N TYR A 23 -9.91 -2.99 -9.40
CA TYR A 23 -9.14 -2.23 -10.36
C TYR A 23 -7.94 -3.07 -10.87
N PRO A 24 -8.19 -4.18 -11.58
CA PRO A 24 -7.13 -5.07 -12.07
C PRO A 24 -6.10 -4.38 -12.99
N GLU A 25 -6.45 -3.22 -13.55
CA GLU A 25 -5.52 -2.37 -14.29
C GLU A 25 -4.47 -1.73 -13.37
N LEU A 26 -4.91 -1.12 -12.26
CA LEU A 26 -4.02 -0.57 -11.23
C LEU A 26 -3.26 -1.68 -10.49
N SER A 27 -3.87 -2.84 -10.31
CA SER A 27 -3.24 -3.97 -9.64
C SER A 27 -1.99 -4.45 -10.35
N LYS A 28 -1.98 -4.38 -11.68
CA LYS A 28 -0.83 -4.71 -12.51
C LYS A 28 0.37 -3.81 -12.22
N TYR A 29 0.13 -2.52 -11.94
CA TYR A 29 1.17 -1.58 -11.52
C TYR A 29 1.68 -1.87 -10.09
N ILE A 30 0.82 -2.41 -9.22
CA ILE A 30 1.21 -2.78 -7.84
C ILE A 30 1.97 -4.10 -7.82
N GLU A 31 1.59 -5.09 -8.64
CA GLU A 31 2.32 -6.36 -8.76
C GLU A 31 3.73 -6.19 -9.36
N GLU A 32 3.93 -5.19 -10.23
CA GLU A 32 5.26 -4.82 -10.73
C GLU A 32 6.14 -4.10 -9.69
N MET A 33 5.52 -3.55 -8.63
CA MET A 33 6.22 -2.98 -7.47
C MET A 33 5.85 -3.77 -6.22
N PRO A 34 6.36 -5.02 -6.06
CA PRO A 34 6.25 -5.67 -4.77
C PRO A 34 6.98 -4.78 -3.78
N ILE A 35 6.22 -4.11 -2.90
CA ILE A 35 6.81 -3.53 -1.71
C ILE A 35 7.57 -4.67 -1.08
N THR A 36 8.88 -4.45 -0.95
CA THR A 36 9.74 -5.20 -0.07
C THR A 36 9.12 -5.05 1.31
N ILE A 37 8.12 -5.89 1.61
CA ILE A 37 7.75 -6.23 2.97
C ILE A 37 9.11 -6.58 3.55
N PRO A 38 9.60 -5.78 4.51
CA PRO A 38 10.93 -5.99 5.01
C PRO A 38 10.91 -7.39 5.59
N ASP A 39 11.58 -8.30 4.87
CA ASP A 39 12.12 -9.52 5.41
C ASP A 39 12.71 -9.13 6.77
N GLU A 40 12.43 -9.93 7.80
CA GLU A 40 12.62 -9.66 9.24
C GLU A 40 14.04 -9.17 9.66
N VAL A 41 14.92 -8.99 8.68
CA VAL A 41 16.32 -8.56 8.69
C VAL A 41 16.50 -7.03 8.68
N SER A 42 15.51 -6.23 8.24
CA SER A 42 15.64 -4.76 8.18
C SER A 42 14.52 -4.01 8.93
N PRO A 43 14.61 -3.88 10.27
CA PRO A 43 13.65 -3.15 11.10
C PRO A 43 13.64 -1.62 10.89
N GLU A 44 14.47 -1.09 9.99
CA GLU A 44 14.53 0.34 9.65
C GLU A 44 13.40 0.80 8.71
N ILE A 45 12.47 -0.08 8.34
CA ILE A 45 11.22 0.34 7.69
C ILE A 45 10.36 1.06 8.72
N ASN A 46 10.69 2.34 8.87
CA ASN A 46 9.95 3.29 9.66
C ASN A 46 8.49 3.29 9.21
N ALA A 47 7.58 3.39 10.17
CA ALA A 47 6.14 3.61 9.93
C ALA A 47 5.88 4.74 8.90
N GLN A 48 6.83 5.66 8.77
CA GLN A 48 6.84 6.74 7.80
C GLN A 48 6.90 6.24 6.34
N ASN A 49 7.71 5.23 6.01
CA ASN A 49 7.76 4.66 4.66
C ASN A 49 6.46 3.92 4.33
N LEU A 50 5.90 3.16 5.28
CA LEU A 50 4.59 2.53 5.13
C LEU A 50 3.49 3.58 4.92
N LYS A 51 3.55 4.67 5.69
CA LYS A 51 2.58 5.76 5.54
C LYS A 51 2.68 6.40 4.15
N VAL A 52 3.88 6.73 3.69
CA VAL A 52 4.12 7.31 2.35
C VAL A 52 3.65 6.37 1.25
N TYR A 53 3.85 5.06 1.42
CA TYR A 53 3.36 4.07 0.46
C TYR A 53 1.83 4.00 0.44
N TYR A 54 1.19 3.91 1.61
CA TYR A 54 -0.27 3.95 1.71
C TYR A 54 -0.85 5.22 1.07
N GLU A 55 -0.24 6.38 1.34
CA GLU A 55 -0.66 7.66 0.78
C GLU A 55 -0.52 7.65 -0.75
N SER A 56 0.56 7.05 -1.28
CA SER A 56 0.77 6.93 -2.73
C SER A 56 -0.29 6.05 -3.39
N LEU A 57 -0.64 4.91 -2.78
CA LEU A 57 -1.71 4.02 -3.24
C LEU A 57 -3.09 4.68 -3.18
N ASP A 58 -3.38 5.39 -2.09
CA ASP A 58 -4.65 6.13 -1.91
C ASP A 58 -4.78 7.26 -2.96
N ILE A 59 -3.71 8.00 -3.23
CA ILE A 59 -3.69 9.05 -4.26
C ILE A 59 -3.89 8.44 -5.64
N MET A 60 -3.18 7.35 -5.96
CA MET A 60 -3.31 6.65 -7.25
C MET A 60 -4.74 6.17 -7.48
N LEU A 61 -5.31 5.51 -6.47
CA LEU A 61 -6.69 5.04 -6.52
C LEU A 61 -7.68 6.20 -6.66
N LYS A 62 -7.51 7.28 -5.88
CA LYS A 62 -8.36 8.46 -5.99
C LYS A 62 -8.26 9.15 -7.33
N ALA A 63 -7.07 9.27 -7.90
CA ALA A 63 -6.87 9.85 -9.22
C ALA A 63 -7.63 9.03 -10.26
N TYR A 64 -7.47 7.70 -10.24
CA TYR A 64 -8.18 6.79 -11.13
C TYR A 64 -9.71 6.87 -10.97
N VAL A 65 -10.21 6.92 -9.73
CA VAL A 65 -11.65 7.06 -9.43
C VAL A 65 -12.20 8.45 -9.76
N LEU A 66 -11.35 9.48 -9.80
CA LEU A 66 -11.76 10.84 -10.13
C LEU A 66 -11.74 11.08 -11.65
N GLU A 67 -10.84 10.41 -12.37
CA GLU A 67 -10.75 10.43 -13.82
C GLU A 67 -11.77 9.51 -14.51
N HIS A 68 -12.40 8.57 -13.79
CA HIS A 68 -13.32 7.56 -14.31
C HIS A 68 -14.68 7.56 -13.61
#